data_AF-M7A481-F1
#
_entry.id   AF-M7A481-F1
#
_cell.length_a   1.000
_cell.length_b   1.000
_cell.length_c   1.000
_cell.angle_alpha   90.00
_cell.angle_beta   90.00
_cell.angle_gamma   90.00
#
_symmetry.space_group_name_H-M   'P 1'
#
loop_
_entity.id
_entity.type
_entity.pdbx_description
1 polymer ?
#
loop_
_entity_poly.entity_id
_entity_poly.type
_entity_poly.pdbx_seq_one_letter_code
_entity_poly.pdbx_strand_id
1 'polypeptide(L)'
;MGFNRIVDTDIDLKNERTRDREIPAGKISKRSAILFVVLSSCGFLIVSWFINPMAFLFSFPTLIILLGYSLAKRFTWFCHFILGFSIGLAPLATWVAVREEIVWEPILWTIGLAFNLAGFDILYALQDQEFDQKEGLYSIPAKFGKKISLRIAIASHILCIGFLFMAGFASGLGFIFIIFLIVTSYFLFQEHQIVRTSGNNFFLQNFTKFILIFL
;
A
#
# COMPACT_ATOMS: atom_id res chain seq x y z
N MET A 1 -10.21 -1.58 1.37
CA MET A 1 -10.56 -1.50 -0.07
C MET A 1 -11.98 -1.03 -0.37
N GLY A 2 -12.98 -1.21 0.50
CA GLY A 2 -14.34 -0.70 0.20
C GLY A 2 -14.40 0.83 0.13
N PHE A 3 -13.79 1.51 1.11
CA PHE A 3 -13.86 2.97 1.22
C PHE A 3 -13.23 3.70 0.04
N ASN A 4 -12.05 3.28 -0.43
CA ASN A 4 -11.40 3.93 -1.58
C ASN A 4 -12.28 3.89 -2.83
N ARG A 5 -12.95 2.76 -3.11
CA ARG A 5 -13.85 2.61 -4.26
C ARG A 5 -15.10 3.51 -4.16
N ILE A 6 -15.55 3.81 -2.94
CA ILE A 6 -16.70 4.69 -2.68
C ILE A 6 -16.34 6.16 -2.89
N VAL A 7 -15.20 6.60 -2.35
CA VAL A 7 -14.80 8.02 -2.43
C VAL A 7 -14.24 8.38 -3.80
N ASP A 8 -13.60 7.42 -4.47
CA ASP A 8 -13.04 7.63 -5.81
C ASP A 8 -14.05 7.35 -6.93
N THR A 9 -15.31 7.00 -6.64
CA THR A 9 -16.29 6.60 -7.68
C THR A 9 -16.37 7.59 -8.86
N ASP A 10 -16.47 8.88 -8.58
CA ASP A 10 -16.64 9.91 -9.62
C ASP A 10 -15.35 10.15 -10.43
N ILE A 11 -14.20 9.92 -9.80
CA ILE A 11 -12.88 10.00 -10.44
C ILE A 11 -12.65 8.73 -11.29
N ASP A 12 -12.93 7.57 -10.71
CA ASP A 12 -12.74 6.27 -11.34
C ASP A 12 -13.62 6.12 -12.59
N LEU A 13 -14.82 6.74 -12.61
CA LEU A 13 -15.72 6.74 -13.76
C LEU A 13 -15.13 7.45 -14.98
N LYS A 14 -14.26 8.44 -14.77
CA LYS A 14 -13.61 9.21 -15.84
C LYS A 14 -12.32 8.57 -16.35
N ASN A 15 -11.73 7.64 -15.60
CA ASN A 15 -10.48 6.98 -15.96
C ASN A 15 -10.78 5.71 -16.76
N GLU A 16 -10.25 5.62 -17.98
CA GLU A 16 -10.41 4.47 -18.88
C GLU A 16 -10.05 3.14 -18.22
N ARG A 17 -9.04 3.13 -17.33
CA ARG A 17 -8.58 1.92 -16.64
C ARG A 17 -9.54 1.45 -15.54
N THR A 18 -10.30 2.36 -14.93
CA THR A 18 -11.07 2.08 -13.72
C THR A 18 -12.57 2.27 -13.86
N ARG A 19 -13.05 2.78 -15.00
CA ARG A 19 -14.47 2.99 -15.29
C ARG A 19 -15.32 1.73 -15.16
N ASP A 20 -14.72 0.56 -15.40
CA ASP A 20 -15.42 -0.74 -15.36
C ASP A 20 -15.41 -1.44 -13.98
N ARG A 21 -14.83 -0.78 -12.97
CA ARG A 21 -14.90 -1.22 -11.57
C ARG A 21 -16.34 -1.30 -11.10
N GLU A 22 -16.57 -2.09 -10.06
CA GLU A 22 -17.87 -2.56 -9.63
C GLU A 22 -18.81 -1.42 -9.19
N ILE A 23 -18.29 -0.40 -8.51
CA ILE A 23 -19.09 0.76 -8.08
C ILE A 23 -19.30 1.77 -9.22
N PRO A 24 -18.25 2.25 -9.94
CA PRO A 24 -18.43 3.14 -11.08
C PRO A 24 -19.32 2.57 -12.20
N ALA A 25 -19.19 1.27 -12.50
CA ALA A 25 -20.00 0.59 -13.51
C ALA A 25 -21.42 0.23 -13.03
N GLY A 26 -21.79 0.57 -11.79
CA GLY A 26 -23.11 0.29 -11.23
C GLY A 26 -23.39 -1.19 -10.92
N LYS A 27 -22.39 -2.08 -10.99
CA LYS A 27 -22.51 -3.51 -10.65
C LYS A 27 -22.81 -3.71 -9.15
N ILE A 28 -22.34 -2.80 -8.31
CA ILE A 28 -22.64 -2.73 -6.87
C ILE A 28 -23.13 -1.33 -6.53
N SER A 29 -24.24 -1.24 -5.80
CA SER A 29 -24.77 0.05 -5.36
C SER A 29 -23.82 0.76 -4.39
N LYS A 30 -23.68 2.08 -4.49
CA LYS A 30 -22.88 2.89 -3.54
C LYS A 30 -23.37 2.71 -2.10
N ARG A 31 -24.70 2.57 -1.89
CA ARG A 31 -25.31 2.34 -0.57
C ARG A 31 -24.88 1.00 0.04
N SER A 32 -24.91 -0.09 -0.73
CA SER A 32 -24.47 -1.40 -0.24
C SER A 32 -22.97 -1.41 0.06
N ALA A 33 -22.15 -0.73 -0.75
CA ALA A 33 -20.74 -0.57 -0.46
C ALA A 33 -20.48 0.22 0.84
N ILE A 34 -21.21 1.32 1.07
CA ILE A 34 -21.13 2.09 2.33
C ILE A 34 -21.52 1.23 3.52
N LEU A 35 -22.66 0.53 3.43
CA LEU A 35 -23.10 -0.36 4.50
C LEU A 35 -22.05 -1.43 4.82
N PHE A 36 -21.47 -2.05 3.79
CA PHE A 36 -20.39 -3.02 3.96
C PHE A 36 -19.19 -2.42 4.70
N VAL A 37 -18.72 -1.23 4.30
CA VAL A 37 -17.59 -0.58 4.98
C VAL A 37 -17.90 -0.25 6.43
N VAL A 38 -19.11 0.23 6.74
CA VAL A 38 -19.54 0.52 8.12
C VAL A 38 -19.56 -0.76 8.95
N LEU A 39 -20.19 -1.82 8.44
CA LEU A 39 -20.26 -3.11 9.14
C LEU A 39 -18.89 -3.73 9.36
N SER A 40 -18.00 -3.69 8.35
CA SER A 40 -16.62 -4.16 8.49
C SER A 40 -15.83 -3.33 9.51
N SER A 41 -16.06 -2.02 9.56
CA SER A 41 -15.41 -1.12 10.53
C SER A 41 -15.88 -1.41 11.96
N CYS A 42 -17.18 -1.61 12.17
CA CYS A 42 -17.72 -2.04 13.46
C CYS A 42 -17.18 -3.42 13.84
N GLY A 43 -17.17 -4.38 12.91
CA GLY A 43 -16.60 -5.71 13.14
C GLY A 43 -15.12 -5.65 13.54
N PHE A 44 -14.33 -4.81 12.89
CA PHE A 44 -12.93 -4.58 13.24
C PHE A 44 -12.78 -4.08 14.69
N LEU A 45 -13.52 -3.04 15.09
CA LEU A 45 -13.47 -2.51 16.46
C LEU A 45 -13.92 -3.55 17.50
N ILE A 46 -14.99 -4.31 17.21
CA ILE A 46 -15.50 -5.37 18.09
C ILE A 46 -14.47 -6.48 18.25
N VAL A 47 -13.86 -6.94 17.16
CA VAL A 47 -12.82 -7.97 17.23
C VAL A 47 -11.61 -7.45 18.00
N SER A 48 -11.16 -6.22 17.75
CA SER A 48 -10.07 -5.61 18.51
C SER A 48 -10.36 -5.51 20.01
N TRP A 49 -11.60 -5.24 20.40
CA TRP A 49 -12.05 -5.27 21.81
C TRP A 49 -11.85 -6.64 22.46
N PHE A 50 -12.12 -7.72 21.72
CA PHE A 50 -11.96 -9.09 22.23
C PHE A 50 -10.51 -9.60 22.25
N ILE A 51 -9.56 -8.88 21.64
CA ILE A 51 -8.15 -9.29 21.61
C ILE A 51 -7.45 -8.87 22.90
N ASN A 52 -7.25 -7.57 23.10
CA ASN A 52 -6.67 -6.99 24.32
C ASN A 52 -6.90 -5.45 24.35
N PRO A 53 -6.78 -4.80 25.53
CA PRO A 53 -6.95 -3.35 25.67
C PRO A 53 -6.11 -2.51 24.70
N MET A 54 -4.86 -2.91 24.44
CA MET A 54 -3.95 -2.17 23.57
C MET A 54 -4.39 -2.24 22.10
N ALA A 55 -4.78 -3.42 21.62
CA ALA A 55 -5.31 -3.65 20.29
C ALA A 55 -6.60 -2.86 20.06
N PHE A 56 -7.50 -2.81 21.06
CA PHE A 56 -8.69 -1.97 21.00
C PHE A 56 -8.34 -0.49 20.91
N LEU A 57 -7.43 0.01 21.75
CA LEU A 57 -7.01 1.41 21.74
C LEU A 57 -6.42 1.82 20.37
N PHE A 58 -5.54 0.99 19.79
CA PHE A 58 -4.91 1.27 18.50
C PHE A 58 -5.80 0.98 17.29
N SER A 59 -6.93 0.30 17.46
CA SER A 59 -7.88 0.08 16.38
C SER A 59 -8.46 1.40 15.84
N PHE A 60 -8.73 2.39 16.71
CA PHE A 60 -9.26 3.69 16.31
C PHE A 60 -8.32 4.47 15.37
N PRO A 61 -7.06 4.77 15.75
CA PRO A 61 -6.14 5.46 14.84
C PRO A 61 -5.85 4.63 13.59
N THR A 62 -5.76 3.30 13.71
CA THR A 62 -5.57 2.41 12.54
C THR A 62 -6.72 2.56 11.54
N LEU A 63 -7.97 2.58 12.02
CA LEU A 63 -9.14 2.74 11.17
C LEU A 63 -9.18 4.14 10.52
N ILE A 64 -8.83 5.20 11.25
CA ILE A 64 -8.73 6.55 10.70
C ILE A 64 -7.71 6.60 9.56
N ILE A 65 -6.55 5.97 9.74
CA ILE A 65 -5.49 5.91 8.73
C ILE A 65 -5.97 5.10 7.50
N LEU A 66 -6.55 3.91 7.73
CA LEU A 66 -7.07 3.02 6.68
C LEU A 66 -8.19 3.64 5.85
N LEU A 67 -9.03 4.49 6.43
CA LEU A 67 -10.03 5.23 5.66
C LEU A 67 -9.41 6.47 5.03
N GLY A 68 -8.63 7.22 5.81
CA GLY A 68 -8.04 8.50 5.42
C GLY A 68 -7.10 8.45 4.23
N TYR A 69 -6.32 7.38 4.05
CA TYR A 69 -5.38 7.29 2.91
C TYR A 69 -6.09 7.45 1.55
N SER A 70 -7.35 7.01 1.47
CA SER A 70 -8.15 7.06 0.23
C SER A 70 -8.39 8.49 -0.26
N LEU A 71 -8.30 9.46 0.65
CA LEU A 71 -8.49 10.87 0.36
C LEU A 71 -7.19 11.60 0.05
N ALA A 72 -6.03 11.06 0.46
CA ALA A 72 -4.75 11.75 0.47
C ALA A 72 -4.34 12.30 -0.91
N LYS A 73 -4.63 11.57 -1.99
CA LYS A 73 -4.30 11.98 -3.37
C LYS A 73 -4.98 13.29 -3.81
N ARG A 74 -6.03 13.74 -3.11
CA ARG A 74 -6.70 15.04 -3.37
C ARG A 74 -5.95 16.23 -2.78
N PHE A 75 -4.98 15.98 -1.89
CA PHE A 75 -4.33 17.04 -1.09
C PHE A 75 -2.81 16.99 -1.14
N THR A 76 -2.20 15.81 -1.33
CA THR A 76 -0.74 15.67 -1.27
C THR A 76 -0.22 14.54 -2.13
N TRP A 77 0.92 14.79 -2.78
CA TRP A 77 1.72 13.79 -3.50
C TRP A 77 2.34 12.76 -2.55
N PHE A 78 2.34 13.04 -1.24
CA PHE A 78 2.78 12.10 -0.21
C PHE A 78 1.77 10.95 0.02
N CYS A 79 0.68 10.90 -0.75
CA CYS A 79 -0.37 9.88 -0.64
C CYS A 79 0.17 8.44 -0.69
N HIS A 80 1.21 8.18 -1.49
CA HIS A 80 1.83 6.85 -1.61
C HIS A 80 2.45 6.37 -0.30
N PHE A 81 3.07 7.27 0.47
CA PHE A 81 3.66 6.93 1.77
C PHE A 81 2.59 6.80 2.86
N ILE A 82 1.51 7.58 2.78
CA ILE A 82 0.35 7.42 3.66
C ILE A 82 -0.31 6.06 3.41
N LEU A 83 -0.50 5.68 2.13
CA LEU A 83 -1.01 4.36 1.75
C LEU A 83 -0.07 3.25 2.21
N GLY A 84 1.22 3.39 1.95
CA GLY A 84 2.25 2.44 2.38
C GLY A 84 2.23 2.23 3.89
N PHE A 85 2.17 3.30 4.67
CA PHE A 85 2.03 3.22 6.13
C PHE A 85 0.72 2.55 6.54
N SER A 86 -0.40 2.91 5.92
CA SER A 86 -1.73 2.38 6.25
C SER A 86 -1.80 0.85 6.16
N ILE A 87 -1.26 0.30 5.08
CA ILE A 87 -1.22 -1.16 4.86
C ILE A 87 -0.03 -1.79 5.60
N GLY A 88 1.07 -1.04 5.72
CA GLY A 88 2.32 -1.47 6.36
C GLY A 88 2.21 -1.66 7.87
N LEU A 89 1.16 -1.16 8.53
CA LEU A 89 0.90 -1.32 9.96
C LEU A 89 0.72 -2.79 10.42
N ALA A 90 0.57 -3.75 9.49
CA ALA A 90 0.27 -5.13 9.81
C ALA A 90 1.25 -5.81 10.82
N PRO A 91 2.58 -5.67 10.72
CA PRO A 91 3.51 -6.29 11.68
C PRO A 91 3.33 -5.73 13.09
N LEU A 92 3.21 -4.41 13.23
CA LEU A 92 2.95 -3.76 14.53
C LEU A 92 1.59 -4.13 15.10
N ALA A 93 0.55 -4.13 14.27
CA ALA A 93 -0.79 -4.56 14.71
C ALA A 93 -0.80 -6.02 15.19
N THR A 94 -0.06 -6.90 14.50
CA THR A 94 0.08 -8.30 14.88
C THR A 94 0.84 -8.44 16.20
N TRP A 95 1.92 -7.68 16.39
CA TRP A 95 2.68 -7.70 17.63
C TRP A 95 1.85 -7.23 18.81
N VAL A 96 1.14 -6.10 18.67
CA VAL A 96 0.24 -5.58 19.70
C VAL A 96 -0.87 -6.59 20.03
N ALA A 97 -1.43 -7.27 19.02
CA ALA A 97 -2.47 -8.27 19.23
C ALA A 97 -1.99 -9.50 20.02
N VAL A 98 -0.74 -9.92 19.83
CA VAL A 98 -0.21 -11.17 20.44
C VAL A 98 0.56 -10.91 21.73
N ARG A 99 1.29 -9.80 21.82
CA ARG A 99 2.25 -9.50 22.90
C ARG A 99 1.81 -8.35 23.81
N GLU A 100 0.82 -7.56 23.40
CA GLU A 100 0.33 -6.40 24.15
C GLU A 100 1.44 -5.41 24.56
N GLU A 101 2.40 -5.17 23.68
CA GLU A 101 3.50 -4.24 23.90
C GLU A 101 3.91 -3.52 22.61
N ILE A 102 4.67 -2.43 22.75
CA ILE A 102 5.33 -1.75 21.64
C ILE A 102 6.83 -1.76 21.89
N VAL A 103 7.54 -2.47 21.00
CA VAL A 103 9.00 -2.58 20.99
C VAL A 103 9.53 -2.27 19.59
N TRP A 104 10.85 -2.22 19.42
CA TRP A 104 11.46 -1.65 18.22
C TRP A 104 11.35 -2.57 17.00
N GLU A 105 11.37 -3.88 17.23
CA GLU A 105 11.33 -4.95 16.24
C GLU A 105 10.11 -4.82 15.30
N PRO A 106 8.84 -4.83 15.79
CA PRO A 106 7.68 -4.70 14.93
C PRO A 106 7.56 -3.32 14.26
N ILE A 107 8.15 -2.28 14.85
CA ILE A 107 8.21 -0.94 14.25
C ILE A 107 9.13 -0.95 13.03
N LEU A 108 10.32 -1.56 13.14
CA LEU A 108 11.25 -1.69 12.02
C LEU A 108 10.64 -2.51 10.87
N TRP A 109 9.96 -3.63 11.19
CA TRP A 109 9.21 -4.40 10.19
C TRP A 109 8.13 -3.56 9.50
N THR A 110 7.36 -2.81 10.28
CA THR A 110 6.29 -1.92 9.78
C THR A 110 6.83 -0.83 8.86
N ILE A 111 7.93 -0.17 9.23
CA ILE A 111 8.54 0.87 8.40
C ILE A 111 9.09 0.28 7.10
N GLY A 112 9.76 -0.88 7.17
CA GLY A 112 10.25 -1.57 5.98
C GLY A 112 9.12 -1.92 5.01
N LEU A 113 8.04 -2.51 5.52
CA LEU A 113 6.86 -2.85 4.74
C LEU A 113 6.15 -1.60 4.18
N ALA A 114 6.08 -0.52 4.95
CA ALA A 114 5.49 0.74 4.50
C ALA A 114 6.24 1.34 3.31
N PHE A 115 7.58 1.32 3.34
CA PHE A 115 8.41 1.78 2.22
C PHE A 115 8.31 0.85 1.01
N ASN A 116 8.19 -0.46 1.22
CA ASN A 116 7.93 -1.41 0.14
C ASN A 116 6.64 -1.05 -0.61
N LEU A 117 5.55 -0.89 0.14
CA LEU A 117 4.23 -0.63 -0.42
C LEU A 117 4.15 0.77 -1.05
N ALA A 118 4.81 1.77 -0.47
CA ALA A 118 4.90 3.10 -1.07
C ALA A 118 5.66 3.08 -2.40
N GLY A 119 6.81 2.41 -2.46
CA GLY A 119 7.59 2.29 -3.69
C GLY A 119 6.81 1.57 -4.79
N PHE A 120 6.17 0.44 -4.44
CA PHE A 120 5.28 -0.30 -5.32
C PHE A 120 4.13 0.57 -5.85
N ASP A 121 3.43 1.29 -4.97
CA ASP A 121 2.30 2.13 -5.35
C ASP A 121 2.70 3.29 -6.28
N ILE A 122 3.90 3.87 -6.09
CA ILE A 122 4.46 4.86 -7.01
C ILE A 122 4.67 4.28 -8.40
N LEU A 123 5.21 3.06 -8.50
CA LEU A 123 5.40 2.37 -9.79
C LEU A 123 4.05 2.08 -10.44
N TYR A 124 3.08 1.62 -9.66
CA TYR A 124 1.73 1.32 -10.12
C TYR A 124 1.01 2.57 -10.67
N ALA A 125 1.15 3.69 -9.97
CA ALA A 125 0.54 4.98 -10.32
C ALA A 125 1.11 5.62 -11.60
N LEU A 126 2.23 5.11 -12.14
CA LEU A 126 2.73 5.55 -13.46
C LEU A 126 1.70 5.35 -14.58
N GLN A 127 0.81 4.36 -14.45
CA GLN A 127 -0.26 4.09 -15.42
C GLN A 127 -1.29 5.21 -15.46
N ASP A 128 -1.51 5.88 -14.33
CA ASP A 128 -2.51 6.93 -14.19
C ASP A 128 -1.89 8.33 -14.29
N GLN A 129 -0.60 8.45 -14.66
CA GLN A 129 0.12 9.72 -14.65
C GLN A 129 -0.61 10.82 -15.43
N GLU A 130 -0.97 10.55 -16.69
CA GLU A 130 -1.64 11.54 -17.54
C GLU A 130 -3.05 11.86 -17.04
N PHE A 131 -3.76 10.85 -16.51
CA PHE A 131 -5.09 11.01 -15.98
C PHE A 131 -5.08 11.87 -14.71
N ASP A 132 -4.21 11.55 -13.75
CA ASP A 132 -4.04 12.30 -12.51
C ASP A 132 -3.65 13.76 -12.78
N GLN A 133 -2.80 14.00 -13.78
CA GLN A 133 -2.46 15.37 -14.21
C GLN A 133 -3.67 16.13 -14.74
N LYS A 134 -4.50 15.49 -15.58
CA LYS A 134 -5.71 16.11 -16.17
C LYS A 134 -6.78 16.39 -15.12
N GLU A 135 -6.99 15.49 -14.16
CA GLU A 135 -7.96 15.67 -13.08
C GLU A 135 -7.43 16.49 -11.90
N GLY A 136 -6.18 16.96 -11.95
CA GLY A 136 -5.58 17.78 -10.88
C GLY A 136 -5.33 17.01 -9.58
N LEU A 137 -5.08 15.70 -9.66
CA LEU A 137 -4.76 14.85 -8.52
C LEU A 137 -3.27 14.92 -8.18
N TYR A 138 -2.96 14.79 -6.89
CA TYR A 138 -1.61 14.87 -6.36
C TYR A 138 -1.03 13.47 -6.18
N SER A 139 -0.47 12.90 -7.24
CA SER A 139 0.40 11.71 -7.17
C SER A 139 1.85 12.06 -7.49
N ILE A 140 2.80 11.24 -7.03
CA ILE A 140 4.23 11.41 -7.34
C ILE A 140 4.47 11.39 -8.86
N PRO A 141 3.91 10.43 -9.62
CA PRO A 141 3.93 10.46 -11.07
C PRO A 141 3.37 11.74 -11.67
N ALA A 142 2.18 12.17 -11.24
CA ALA A 142 1.56 13.36 -11.81
C ALA A 142 2.40 14.62 -11.58
N LYS A 143 2.99 14.76 -10.39
CA LYS A 143 3.77 15.94 -10.01
C LYS A 143 5.20 15.96 -10.56
N PHE A 144 5.88 14.82 -10.54
CA PHE A 144 7.33 14.75 -10.81
C PHE A 144 7.68 13.99 -12.10
N GLY A 145 6.70 13.35 -12.74
CA GLY A 145 6.87 12.56 -13.95
C GLY A 145 7.60 11.23 -13.72
N LYS A 146 7.60 10.38 -14.75
CA LYS A 146 8.15 9.01 -14.71
C LYS A 146 9.58 8.93 -14.16
N LYS A 147 10.51 9.74 -14.66
CA LYS A 147 11.95 9.63 -14.31
C LYS A 147 12.21 9.84 -12.82
N ILE A 148 11.59 10.85 -12.21
CA ILE A 148 11.78 11.15 -10.78
C ILE A 148 11.01 10.13 -9.94
N SER A 149 9.80 9.74 -10.36
CA SER A 149 9.00 8.71 -9.70
C SER A 149 9.74 7.39 -9.55
N LEU A 150 10.42 6.93 -10.62
CA LEU A 150 11.27 5.74 -10.57
C LEU A 150 12.38 5.87 -9.53
N ARG A 151 13.03 7.03 -9.42
CA ARG A 151 14.09 7.27 -8.42
C ARG A 151 13.53 7.24 -6.99
N ILE A 152 12.36 7.83 -6.77
CA ILE A 152 11.71 7.81 -5.45
C ILE A 152 11.30 6.39 -5.07
N ALA A 153 10.77 5.61 -6.01
CA ALA A 153 10.43 4.21 -5.79
C ALA A 153 11.67 3.35 -5.49
N ILE A 154 12.78 3.55 -6.22
CA ILE A 154 14.07 2.89 -5.91
C ILE A 154 14.54 3.25 -4.50
N ALA A 155 14.55 4.55 -4.15
CA ALA A 155 14.96 4.99 -2.81
C ALA A 155 14.08 4.37 -1.72
N SER A 156 12.76 4.28 -1.96
CA SER A 156 11.83 3.62 -1.04
C SER A 156 12.15 2.14 -0.88
N HIS A 157 12.43 1.41 -1.96
CA HIS A 157 12.80 -0.01 -1.87
C HIS A 157 14.17 -0.24 -1.20
N ILE A 158 15.14 0.67 -1.39
CA ILE A 158 16.42 0.62 -0.65
C ILE A 158 16.17 0.80 0.85
N LEU A 159 15.34 1.77 1.24
CA LEU A 159 14.96 1.97 2.63
C LEU A 159 14.22 0.76 3.19
N CYS A 160 13.30 0.16 2.42
CA CYS A 160 12.64 -1.10 2.77
C CYS A 160 13.67 -2.17 3.15
N ILE A 161 14.62 -2.49 2.27
CA ILE A 161 15.65 -3.51 2.54
C ILE A 161 16.49 -3.15 3.77
N GLY A 162 16.85 -1.88 3.95
CA GLY A 162 17.57 -1.42 5.14
C GLY A 162 16.80 -1.65 6.44
N PHE A 163 15.50 -1.31 6.47
CA PHE A 163 14.65 -1.53 7.63
C PHE A 163 14.37 -3.01 7.90
N LEU A 164 14.13 -3.82 6.87
CA LEU A 164 13.98 -5.27 7.02
C LEU A 164 15.26 -5.91 7.56
N PHE A 165 16.43 -5.49 7.07
CA PHE A 165 17.72 -5.94 7.60
C PHE A 165 17.85 -5.62 9.10
N MET A 166 17.59 -4.37 9.50
CA MET A 166 17.62 -3.96 10.91
C MET A 166 16.63 -4.76 11.75
N ALA A 167 15.42 -5.00 11.24
CA ALA A 167 14.39 -5.76 11.93
C ALA A 167 14.79 -7.22 12.15
N GLY A 168 15.32 -7.89 11.11
CA GLY A 168 15.77 -9.27 11.19
C GLY A 168 17.03 -9.43 12.05
N PHE A 169 17.92 -8.44 12.06
CA PHE A 169 19.06 -8.39 12.96
C PHE A 169 18.61 -8.24 14.43
N ALA A 170 17.72 -7.29 14.71
CA ALA A 170 17.16 -7.10 16.05
C ALA A 170 16.39 -8.34 16.54
N SER A 171 15.74 -9.06 15.63
CA SER A 171 14.99 -10.29 15.92
C SER A 171 15.87 -11.55 15.99
N GLY A 172 17.19 -11.44 15.76
CA GLY A 172 18.12 -12.58 15.85
C GLY A 172 17.88 -13.70 14.83
N LEU A 173 17.30 -13.42 13.66
CA LEU A 173 16.83 -14.44 12.70
C LEU A 173 17.96 -15.21 11.97
N GLY A 174 19.22 -14.82 12.15
CA GLY A 174 20.39 -15.53 11.63
C GLY A 174 20.52 -15.50 10.10
N PHE A 175 21.38 -16.39 9.57
CA PHE A 175 21.76 -16.41 8.14
C PHE A 175 20.61 -16.77 7.19
N ILE A 176 19.67 -17.62 7.62
CA ILE A 176 18.53 -18.01 6.77
C ILE A 176 17.72 -16.77 6.37
N PHE A 177 17.51 -15.83 7.30
CA PHE A 177 16.85 -14.57 6.99
C PHE A 177 17.60 -13.74 5.93
N ILE A 178 18.93 -13.73 5.95
CA ILE A 178 19.73 -13.03 4.95
C ILE A 178 19.49 -13.60 3.55
N ILE A 179 19.31 -14.92 3.41
CA ILE A 179 18.94 -15.53 2.13
C ILE A 179 17.60 -14.96 1.64
N PHE A 180 16.57 -14.94 2.51
CA PHE A 180 15.26 -14.37 2.16
C PHE A 180 15.34 -12.88 1.81
N LEU A 181 16.19 -12.12 2.50
CA LEU A 181 16.39 -10.70 2.22
C LEU A 181 17.07 -10.47 0.87
N ILE A 182 18.05 -11.30 0.49
CA ILE A 182 18.70 -11.26 -0.83
C ILE A 182 17.69 -11.60 -1.92
N VAL A 183 16.88 -12.65 -1.72
CA VAL A 183 15.82 -13.05 -2.65
C VAL A 183 14.80 -11.91 -2.82
N THR A 184 14.37 -11.29 -1.72
CA THR A 184 13.48 -10.12 -1.75
C THR A 184 14.10 -8.95 -2.51
N SER A 185 15.38 -8.65 -2.25
CA SER A 185 16.11 -7.57 -2.94
C SER A 185 16.21 -7.82 -4.45
N TYR A 186 16.44 -9.08 -4.85
CA TYR A 186 16.46 -9.48 -6.25
C TYR A 186 15.10 -9.24 -6.91
N PHE A 187 14.00 -9.59 -6.24
CA PHE A 187 12.67 -9.36 -6.79
C PHE A 187 12.32 -7.88 -6.94
N LEU A 188 12.66 -7.05 -5.96
CA LEU A 188 12.49 -5.60 -6.07
C LEU A 188 13.32 -5.02 -7.22
N PHE A 189 14.54 -5.54 -7.43
CA PHE A 189 15.35 -5.15 -8.59
C PHE A 189 14.67 -5.52 -9.91
N GLN A 190 14.14 -6.74 -10.02
CA GLN A 190 13.46 -7.20 -11.24
C GLN A 190 12.21 -6.40 -11.55
N GLU A 191 11.44 -6.03 -10.53
CA GLU A 191 10.31 -5.11 -10.70
C GLU A 191 10.75 -3.81 -11.38
N HIS A 192 11.80 -3.15 -10.87
CA HIS A 192 12.33 -1.91 -11.45
C HIS A 192 12.83 -2.10 -12.89
N GLN A 193 13.42 -3.24 -13.23
CA GLN A 193 13.84 -3.54 -14.61
C GLN A 193 12.64 -3.64 -15.54
N ILE A 194 11.57 -4.32 -15.11
CA ILE A 194 10.35 -4.49 -15.91
C ILE A 194 9.70 -3.12 -16.16
N VAL A 195 9.64 -2.23 -15.15
CA VAL A 195 9.09 -0.85 -15.31
C VAL A 195 9.92 0.00 -16.26
N ARG A 196 11.25 -0.15 -16.21
CA ARG A 196 12.16 0.64 -17.07
C ARG A 196 12.12 0.22 -18.53
N THR A 197 12.01 -1.08 -18.78
CA THR A 197 12.07 -1.66 -20.13
C THR A 197 10.73 -1.65 -20.85
N SER A 198 9.62 -1.58 -20.11
CA SER A 198 8.29 -1.54 -20.70
C SER A 198 7.88 -0.12 -21.11
N GLY A 199 7.29 0.00 -22.32
CA GLY A 199 6.63 1.21 -22.80
C GLY A 199 5.34 1.55 -22.04
N ASN A 200 4.48 2.41 -22.60
CA ASN A 200 3.28 2.92 -21.91
C ASN A 200 2.22 1.85 -21.53
N ASN A 201 2.25 0.63 -22.10
CA ASN A 201 1.32 -0.48 -21.79
C ASN A 201 1.85 -1.43 -20.70
N PHE A 202 2.41 -0.85 -19.64
CA PHE A 202 3.33 -1.54 -18.72
C PHE A 202 2.71 -2.69 -17.89
N PHE A 203 1.54 -2.53 -17.29
CA PHE A 203 1.11 -3.44 -16.20
C PHE A 203 0.25 -4.63 -16.63
N LEU A 204 -0.64 -4.51 -17.63
CA LEU A 204 -1.67 -5.54 -17.84
C LEU A 204 -1.14 -6.90 -18.38
N GLN A 205 -0.03 -6.94 -19.12
CA GLN A 205 0.44 -8.18 -19.76
C GLN A 205 1.58 -8.90 -19.02
N ASN A 206 2.40 -8.18 -18.26
CA ASN A 206 3.56 -8.76 -17.55
C ASN A 206 3.37 -8.89 -16.04
N PHE A 207 2.45 -8.13 -15.45
CA PHE A 207 2.21 -8.15 -14.01
C PHE A 207 1.49 -9.42 -13.55
N THR A 208 0.63 -10.01 -14.38
CA THR A 208 0.03 -11.33 -14.10
C THR A 208 1.09 -12.42 -14.05
N LYS A 209 2.12 -12.38 -14.91
CA LYS A 209 3.29 -13.27 -14.80
C LYS A 209 4.10 -13.00 -13.54
N PHE A 210 4.21 -11.74 -13.13
CA PHE A 210 4.87 -11.32 -11.90
C PHE A 210 4.06 -11.64 -10.62
N ILE A 211 2.74 -11.84 -10.68
CA ILE A 211 1.95 -12.32 -9.54
C ILE A 211 1.88 -13.86 -9.53
N LEU A 212 1.75 -14.51 -10.69
CA LEU A 212 1.68 -15.97 -10.81
C LEU A 212 2.97 -16.70 -10.44
N ILE A 213 4.11 -16.01 -10.42
CA ILE A 213 5.37 -16.56 -9.91
C ILE A 213 5.42 -16.46 -8.35
N PHE A 214 4.51 -15.71 -7.72
CA PHE A 214 4.62 -15.26 -6.32
C PHE A 214 3.43 -15.62 -5.43
N LEU A 215 2.45 -16.38 -5.94
CA LEU A 215 1.46 -17.15 -5.17
C LEU A 215 1.78 -18.64 -5.31
#